data_AF-A0A024WIA2-F1
#
_entry.id   AF-A0A024WIA2-F1
#
_cell.length_a   1.000
_cell.length_b   1.000
_cell.length_c   1.000
_cell.angle_alpha   90.00
_cell.angle_beta   90.00
_cell.angle_gamma   90.00
#
_symmetry.space_group_name_H-M   'P 1'
#
loop_
_entity.id
_entity.type
_entity.pdbx_description
1 polymer ?
#
loop_
_entity_poly.entity_id
_entity_poly.type
_entity_poly.pdbx_seq_one_letter_code
_entity_poly.pdbx_strand_id
1 'polypeptide(L)'
;MARGRPGGGGGNDYSDAKHLFDRIGKKVHDKVHNEAIYYVSDLKGLLERAAFPKRKGYDKVRSDPCDFSYEFDTAVTSGQSYPCGNKSEKRFLDTKGAECNKSKVKGNEGNSEGACAPYRRLSLCDTNLEQIQPDQVTTTDNLLVDVCLAAKYEGESLKNYHAQYQTKYPDSNSQICTVLARSFADIGDIIRGKDLYRGNNKKDQVEKEGLEKNLQKIFGKIYEELIKKNTKNDGAQKRYKDINDPNFYKLREDWWTANRATVWKAITCNAQGNRYFRATCSNGAFSQDKCHCANADVPTNFDYVPQYLRWFEEWSEDFCTKRKYKLKDAKNKCREGQDQSGGERYCDFNGYDCKGTASGKHKYLWDYKCAGCFFSCSDFRKWIAKQKDEFEKQKKKCEKEIQQKNKPQKTSANGKFNTIYEKEFYTHLEEKYKTVDAFLNLLNKETACKHHPEVEVKGKKADHVDFTKEDVGEIFSHTEYCEPCPWCGIKPQADGTWERINDHKA
;
A
#
# COMPACT_ATOMS: atom_id res chain seq x y z
N MET A 1 26.87 23.36 -37.49
CA MET A 1 26.38 23.87 -36.20
C MET A 1 25.73 22.72 -35.44
N ALA A 2 26.47 22.10 -34.52
CA ALA A 2 25.96 21.02 -33.68
C ALA A 2 25.12 21.62 -32.54
N ARG A 3 23.86 21.20 -32.41
CA ARG A 3 22.99 21.58 -31.29
C ARG A 3 23.31 20.68 -30.09
N GLY A 4 23.75 21.31 -29.00
CA GLY A 4 24.17 20.67 -27.77
C GLY A 4 23.04 19.94 -27.04
N ARG A 5 23.43 18.86 -26.36
CA ARG A 5 22.65 18.10 -25.38
C ARG A 5 22.17 19.03 -24.25
N PRO A 6 20.94 18.87 -23.72
CA PRO A 6 20.60 19.41 -22.41
C PRO A 6 21.34 18.57 -21.36
N GLY A 7 22.32 19.19 -20.71
CA GLY A 7 23.00 18.64 -19.54
C GLY A 7 22.04 18.43 -18.38
N GLY A 8 22.27 17.36 -17.62
CA GLY A 8 21.55 17.05 -16.40
C GLY A 8 21.69 18.15 -15.37
N GLY A 9 20.61 18.86 -15.11
CA GLY A 9 20.48 19.80 -14.01
C GLY A 9 20.15 19.06 -12.71
N GLY A 10 21.05 19.15 -11.73
CA GLY A 10 20.80 18.78 -10.35
C GLY A 10 19.81 19.76 -9.72
N GLY A 11 18.54 19.36 -9.64
CA GLY A 11 17.54 19.90 -8.72
C GLY A 11 17.06 18.77 -7.82
N ASN A 12 17.58 18.70 -6.60
CA ASN A 12 17.29 17.65 -5.62
C ASN A 12 15.96 17.92 -4.89
N ASP A 13 14.86 17.97 -5.61
CA ASP A 13 13.53 17.94 -4.98
C ASP A 13 12.66 16.91 -5.67
N TYR A 14 12.33 15.84 -4.94
CA TYR A 14 11.40 14.81 -5.41
C TYR A 14 9.98 15.37 -5.30
N SER A 15 9.13 14.99 -6.25
CA SER A 15 7.74 15.45 -6.28
C SER A 15 6.97 15.01 -5.04
N ASP A 16 7.26 13.82 -4.52
CA ASP A 16 6.55 13.18 -3.40
C ASP A 16 7.30 11.91 -2.92
N ALA A 17 6.71 11.19 -1.96
CA ALA A 17 7.32 10.01 -1.34
C ALA A 17 7.43 8.83 -2.33
N LYS A 18 6.36 8.53 -3.08
CA LYS A 18 6.38 7.43 -4.06
C LYS A 18 7.45 7.63 -5.14
N HIS A 19 7.66 8.86 -5.61
CA HIS A 19 8.69 9.16 -6.60
C HIS A 19 10.11 8.99 -6.05
N LEU A 20 10.35 9.34 -4.79
CA LEU A 20 11.62 9.06 -4.12
C LEU A 20 11.86 7.56 -3.98
N PHE A 21 10.87 6.85 -3.43
CA PHE A 21 10.96 5.43 -3.16
C PHE A 21 11.24 4.63 -4.42
N ASP A 22 10.52 4.91 -5.51
CA ASP A 22 10.74 4.21 -6.78
C ASP A 22 12.15 4.46 -7.35
N ARG A 23 12.73 5.65 -7.15
CA ARG A 23 14.10 5.94 -7.62
C ARG A 23 15.17 5.27 -6.76
N ILE A 24 15.00 5.21 -5.45
CA ILE A 24 15.92 4.47 -4.59
C ILE A 24 15.76 2.97 -4.88
N GLY A 25 14.53 2.48 -4.98
CA GLY A 25 14.21 1.10 -5.35
C GLY A 25 14.88 0.69 -6.66
N LYS A 26 14.93 1.58 -7.66
CA LYS A 26 15.70 1.34 -8.89
C LYS A 26 17.18 1.08 -8.63
N LYS A 27 17.84 1.89 -7.78
CA LYS A 27 19.27 1.68 -7.45
C LYS A 27 19.48 0.31 -6.81
N VAL A 28 18.58 -0.08 -5.90
CA VAL A 28 18.62 -1.39 -5.24
C VAL A 28 18.39 -2.50 -6.25
N HIS A 29 17.34 -2.41 -7.08
CA HIS A 29 17.06 -3.36 -8.17
C HIS A 29 18.28 -3.53 -9.09
N ASP A 30 18.87 -2.44 -9.56
CA ASP A 30 20.00 -2.47 -10.48
C ASP A 30 21.20 -3.21 -9.85
N LYS A 31 21.43 -3.03 -8.54
CA LYS A 31 22.43 -3.82 -7.80
C LYS A 31 22.07 -5.30 -7.73
N VAL A 32 20.85 -5.65 -7.31
CA VAL A 32 20.41 -7.05 -7.21
C VAL A 32 20.52 -7.75 -8.55
N HIS A 33 20.06 -7.09 -9.62
CA HIS A 33 20.13 -7.59 -10.98
C HIS A 33 21.57 -7.86 -11.42
N ASN A 34 22.48 -6.91 -11.19
CA ASN A 34 23.90 -7.08 -11.53
C ASN A 34 24.56 -8.21 -10.74
N GLU A 35 24.22 -8.37 -9.45
CA GLU A 35 24.72 -9.47 -8.64
C GLU A 35 24.18 -10.83 -9.08
N ALA A 36 22.97 -10.88 -9.64
CA ALA A 36 22.27 -12.11 -10.03
C ALA A 36 22.51 -12.53 -11.48
N ILE A 37 23.11 -11.66 -12.31
CA ILE A 37 23.14 -11.78 -13.79
C ILE A 37 23.59 -13.15 -14.30
N TYR A 38 24.57 -13.78 -13.63
CA TYR A 38 25.12 -15.09 -14.03
C TYR A 38 24.18 -16.28 -13.75
N TYR A 39 23.11 -16.09 -12.98
CA TYR A 39 22.17 -17.13 -12.57
C TYR A 39 20.76 -16.90 -13.11
N VAL A 40 20.49 -15.73 -13.71
CA VAL A 40 19.15 -15.36 -14.22
C VAL A 40 18.63 -16.41 -15.20
N SER A 41 19.47 -16.90 -16.12
CA SER A 41 19.07 -17.92 -17.11
C SER A 41 18.59 -19.22 -16.48
N ASP A 42 19.22 -19.64 -15.37
CA ASP A 42 18.92 -20.91 -14.72
C ASP A 42 17.69 -20.81 -13.81
N LEU A 43 17.40 -19.61 -13.30
CA LEU A 43 16.26 -19.33 -12.43
C LEU A 43 15.01 -18.88 -13.19
N LYS A 44 15.17 -18.44 -14.45
CA LYS A 44 14.06 -17.98 -15.29
C LYS A 44 13.10 -19.14 -15.57
N GLY A 45 11.86 -18.97 -15.12
CA GLY A 45 10.78 -19.90 -15.47
C GLY A 45 10.32 -19.70 -16.91
N LEU A 46 10.04 -20.82 -17.56
CA LEU A 46 9.50 -20.92 -18.91
C LEU A 46 8.08 -21.49 -18.81
N LEU A 47 7.09 -20.61 -18.93
CA LEU A 47 5.66 -20.92 -18.79
C LEU A 47 5.22 -22.12 -19.65
N GLU A 48 5.81 -22.25 -20.84
CA GLU A 48 5.53 -23.32 -21.80
C GLU A 48 5.93 -24.72 -21.33
N ARG A 49 6.88 -24.81 -20.38
CA ARG A 49 7.40 -26.08 -19.85
C ARG A 49 6.68 -26.54 -18.58
N ALA A 50 5.86 -25.67 -18.00
CA ALA A 50 5.14 -25.99 -16.77
C ALA A 50 4.09 -27.09 -17.02
N ALA A 51 4.17 -28.17 -16.24
CA ALA A 51 3.24 -29.30 -16.30
C ALA A 51 2.49 -29.45 -14.97
N PHE A 52 1.17 -29.63 -15.05
CA PHE A 52 0.29 -29.68 -13.87
C PHE A 52 -0.57 -30.94 -13.83
N PRO A 53 -0.88 -31.49 -12.63
CA PRO A 53 -1.61 -32.76 -12.51
C PRO A 53 -3.03 -32.74 -13.09
N LYS A 54 -3.70 -31.58 -13.05
CA LYS A 54 -5.09 -31.42 -13.49
C LYS A 54 -5.24 -31.18 -14.99
N ARG A 55 -4.15 -30.84 -15.68
CA ARG A 55 -4.13 -30.60 -17.12
C ARG A 55 -4.10 -31.94 -17.85
N LYS A 56 -5.26 -32.43 -18.27
CA LYS A 56 -5.41 -33.74 -18.96
C LYS A 56 -5.22 -33.58 -20.46
N GLY A 57 -4.30 -34.34 -21.06
CA GLY A 57 -4.03 -34.31 -22.50
C GLY A 57 -3.19 -33.11 -22.93
N TYR A 58 -2.64 -33.16 -24.15
CA TYR A 58 -1.82 -32.10 -24.74
C TYR A 58 -2.66 -30.85 -25.08
N ASP A 59 -3.19 -30.17 -24.07
CA ASP A 59 -3.73 -28.82 -24.21
C ASP A 59 -2.61 -27.92 -24.74
N LYS A 60 -2.93 -27.08 -25.75
CA LYS A 60 -1.99 -26.14 -26.40
C LYS A 60 -1.02 -25.53 -25.41
N VAL A 61 0.28 -25.61 -25.72
CA VAL A 61 1.35 -24.96 -24.96
C VAL A 61 0.93 -23.52 -24.66
N ARG A 62 0.94 -23.14 -23.37
CA ARG A 62 0.59 -21.80 -22.92
C ARG A 62 1.86 -21.04 -22.61
N SER A 63 2.07 -19.94 -23.31
CA SER A 63 3.24 -19.07 -23.15
C SER A 63 2.88 -17.71 -22.59
N ASP A 64 1.62 -17.30 -22.72
CA ASP A 64 1.12 -16.05 -22.14
C ASP A 64 0.60 -16.29 -20.71
N PRO A 65 1.10 -15.56 -19.70
CA PRO A 65 0.56 -15.67 -18.35
C PRO A 65 -0.94 -15.34 -18.25
N CYS A 66 -1.49 -14.59 -19.20
CA CYS A 66 -2.90 -14.24 -19.24
C CYS A 66 -3.81 -15.42 -19.60
N ASP A 67 -3.28 -16.47 -20.23
CA ASP A 67 -4.06 -17.63 -20.70
C ASP A 67 -4.24 -18.72 -19.64
N PHE A 68 -3.49 -18.66 -18.52
CA PHE A 68 -3.57 -19.67 -17.48
C PHE A 68 -4.88 -19.63 -16.70
N SER A 69 -5.36 -20.82 -16.31
CA SER A 69 -6.55 -21.01 -15.49
C SER A 69 -6.19 -21.71 -14.17
N TYR A 70 -6.71 -21.21 -13.06
CA TYR A 70 -6.52 -21.84 -11.74
C TYR A 70 -7.17 -23.23 -11.63
N GLU A 71 -8.06 -23.59 -12.56
CA GLU A 71 -8.71 -24.89 -12.58
C GLU A 71 -7.76 -25.99 -13.06
N PHE A 72 -6.85 -25.66 -13.96
CA PHE A 72 -6.02 -26.63 -14.69
C PHE A 72 -4.52 -26.42 -14.51
N ASP A 73 -4.06 -25.17 -14.45
CA ASP A 73 -2.63 -24.81 -14.51
C ASP A 73 -2.07 -24.45 -13.13
N THR A 74 -2.23 -25.34 -12.14
CA THR A 74 -1.83 -25.08 -10.76
C THR A 74 -1.28 -26.33 -10.09
N ALA A 75 -0.34 -26.15 -9.17
CA ALA A 75 0.13 -27.18 -8.27
C ALA A 75 -0.89 -27.52 -7.15
N VAL A 76 -2.01 -26.80 -7.04
CA VAL A 76 -3.03 -27.02 -6.00
C VAL A 76 -4.00 -28.13 -6.38
N THR A 77 -3.95 -29.26 -5.67
CA THR A 77 -4.87 -30.39 -5.88
C THR A 77 -6.06 -30.44 -4.90
N SER A 78 -6.01 -29.66 -3.81
CA SER A 78 -7.02 -29.66 -2.72
C SER A 78 -8.40 -29.08 -3.11
N GLY A 79 -8.55 -28.57 -4.33
CA GLY A 79 -9.77 -27.89 -4.81
C GLY A 79 -9.87 -26.42 -4.43
N GLN A 80 -8.96 -25.90 -3.58
CA GLN A 80 -8.90 -24.50 -3.20
C GLN A 80 -7.89 -23.72 -4.06
N SER A 81 -7.99 -23.87 -5.39
CA SER A 81 -7.01 -23.27 -6.32
C SER A 81 -7.37 -21.86 -6.77
N TYR A 82 -8.59 -21.37 -6.52
CA TYR A 82 -8.96 -20.01 -6.89
C TYR A 82 -8.15 -18.98 -6.08
N PRO A 83 -7.35 -18.08 -6.72
CA PRO A 83 -6.41 -17.23 -5.98
C PRO A 83 -7.05 -16.27 -4.97
N CYS A 84 -8.26 -15.79 -5.23
CA CYS A 84 -8.95 -14.89 -4.31
C CYS A 84 -9.74 -15.63 -3.22
N GLY A 85 -9.91 -16.96 -3.34
CA GLY A 85 -10.61 -17.80 -2.38
C GLY A 85 -11.94 -17.21 -1.90
N ASN A 86 -12.17 -17.28 -0.59
CA ASN A 86 -13.30 -16.64 0.10
C ASN A 86 -12.89 -15.30 0.75
N LYS A 87 -11.82 -14.64 0.29
CA LYS A 87 -11.36 -13.38 0.90
C LYS A 87 -12.38 -12.28 0.64
N SER A 88 -12.54 -11.39 1.62
CA SER A 88 -13.55 -10.32 1.65
C SER A 88 -13.66 -9.56 0.32
N GLU A 89 -14.87 -9.47 -0.22
CA GLU A 89 -15.22 -8.71 -1.44
C GLU A 89 -15.13 -7.18 -1.29
N LYS A 90 -14.41 -6.66 -0.29
CA LYS A 90 -14.30 -5.20 -0.06
C LYS A 90 -12.86 -4.83 0.27
N ARG A 91 -12.17 -4.22 -0.70
CA ARG A 91 -10.76 -3.81 -0.59
C ARG A 91 -10.53 -2.34 -0.25
N PHE A 92 -11.54 -1.50 -0.39
CA PHE A 92 -11.52 -0.09 0.01
C PHE A 92 -12.68 0.16 0.99
N LEU A 93 -12.50 -0.23 2.25
CA LEU A 93 -13.48 0.04 3.30
C LEU A 93 -13.22 1.42 3.92
N ASP A 94 -14.28 2.21 4.04
CA ASP A 94 -14.25 3.52 4.72
C ASP A 94 -14.39 3.39 6.24
N THR A 95 -14.97 2.28 6.70
CA THR A 95 -15.36 2.08 8.11
C THR A 95 -14.31 1.34 8.91
N LYS A 96 -13.30 0.78 8.26
CA LYS A 96 -12.18 0.14 8.91
C LYS A 96 -10.88 0.69 8.31
N GLY A 97 -9.91 1.05 9.16
CA GLY A 97 -8.54 1.43 8.79
C GLY A 97 -7.53 0.28 8.91
N ALA A 98 -6.27 0.52 8.54
CA ALA A 98 -5.22 -0.48 8.39
C ALA A 98 -5.02 -1.39 9.63
N GLU A 99 -4.38 -2.54 9.43
CA GLU A 99 -4.10 -3.47 10.52
C GLU A 99 -2.67 -3.29 11.04
N CYS A 100 -2.53 -2.88 12.29
CA CYS A 100 -1.24 -2.55 12.90
C CYS A 100 -0.91 -3.42 14.14
N ASN A 101 -1.75 -4.40 14.47
CA ASN A 101 -1.54 -5.20 15.68
C ASN A 101 -0.29 -6.09 15.57
N LYS A 102 0.52 -6.16 16.64
CA LYS A 102 1.68 -7.04 16.74
C LYS A 102 1.41 -8.54 16.49
N SER A 103 0.19 -9.00 16.78
CA SER A 103 -0.19 -10.39 16.49
C SER A 103 -0.40 -10.64 15.00
N LYS A 104 -0.62 -9.58 14.20
CA LYS A 104 -0.99 -9.63 12.79
C LYS A 104 0.08 -9.05 11.85
N VAL A 105 1.06 -8.33 12.38
CA VAL A 105 2.17 -7.75 11.61
C VAL A 105 3.50 -8.08 12.28
N LYS A 106 4.41 -8.75 11.54
CA LYS A 106 5.78 -9.09 11.96
C LYS A 106 6.56 -7.81 12.22
N GLY A 107 7.40 -7.82 13.26
CA GLY A 107 8.26 -6.68 13.61
C GLY A 107 7.56 -5.53 14.33
N ASN A 108 6.25 -5.61 14.57
CA ASN A 108 5.54 -4.68 15.45
C ASN A 108 5.75 -5.10 16.91
N GLU A 109 6.19 -4.16 17.74
CA GLU A 109 6.41 -4.37 19.17
C GLU A 109 5.39 -3.55 19.98
N GLY A 110 4.66 -4.22 20.87
CA GLY A 110 3.65 -3.54 21.69
C GLY A 110 2.47 -2.96 20.90
N ASN A 111 1.89 -1.89 21.44
CA ASN A 111 0.71 -1.22 20.86
C ASN A 111 1.02 0.17 20.31
N SER A 112 2.22 0.70 20.57
CA SER A 112 2.57 2.11 20.35
C SER A 112 3.36 2.38 19.07
N GLU A 113 3.84 1.34 18.38
CA GLU A 113 4.66 1.47 17.19
C GLU A 113 4.48 0.28 16.25
N GLY A 114 4.68 0.50 14.96
CA GLY A 114 4.66 -0.57 13.99
C GLY A 114 4.27 -0.16 12.59
N ALA A 115 4.40 -1.11 11.67
CA ALA A 115 3.85 -1.03 10.33
C ALA A 115 2.34 -1.34 10.35
N CYS A 116 1.60 -0.72 9.43
CA CYS A 116 0.17 -0.91 9.30
C CYS A 116 -0.14 -1.51 7.92
N ALA A 117 -0.62 -2.76 7.88
CA ALA A 117 -0.96 -3.42 6.63
C ALA A 117 -2.24 -2.80 6.02
N PRO A 118 -2.18 -2.25 4.79
CA PRO A 118 -3.32 -1.61 4.14
C PRO A 118 -4.36 -2.66 3.71
N TYR A 119 -5.63 -2.25 3.55
CA TYR A 119 -6.72 -3.17 3.19
C TYR A 119 -6.45 -3.99 1.94
N ARG A 120 -5.84 -3.36 0.94
CA ARG A 120 -5.42 -4.02 -0.30
C ARG A 120 -4.56 -5.25 0.00
N ARG A 121 -3.57 -5.12 0.89
CA ARG A 121 -2.72 -6.24 1.33
C ARG A 121 -3.50 -7.29 2.12
N LEU A 122 -4.41 -6.89 3.02
CA LEU A 122 -5.20 -7.81 3.84
C LEU A 122 -6.09 -8.75 3.01
N SER A 123 -6.43 -8.32 1.80
CA SER A 123 -7.35 -9.00 0.88
C SER A 123 -6.67 -9.48 -0.42
N LEU A 124 -5.34 -9.53 -0.43
CA LEU A 124 -4.53 -10.00 -1.58
C LEU A 124 -5.00 -11.39 -2.05
N CYS A 125 -5.08 -11.61 -3.37
CA CYS A 125 -5.39 -12.93 -3.94
C CYS A 125 -4.19 -13.87 -3.92
N ASP A 126 -3.86 -14.42 -2.75
CA ASP A 126 -2.77 -15.40 -2.53
C ASP A 126 -3.26 -16.77 -2.04
N THR A 127 -4.55 -17.11 -2.13
CA THR A 127 -5.09 -18.40 -1.64
C THR A 127 -4.50 -19.61 -2.37
N ASN A 128 -4.29 -19.52 -3.68
CA ASN A 128 -3.67 -20.62 -4.43
C ASN A 128 -2.23 -20.87 -3.94
N LEU A 129 -1.51 -19.81 -3.56
CA LEU A 129 -0.18 -19.93 -2.97
C LEU A 129 -0.28 -20.53 -1.56
N GLU A 130 -1.20 -20.05 -0.72
CA GLU A 130 -1.44 -20.62 0.63
C GLU A 130 -1.73 -22.13 0.60
N GLN A 131 -2.34 -22.61 -0.49
CA GLN A 131 -2.70 -24.01 -0.71
C GLN A 131 -1.70 -24.76 -1.63
N ILE A 132 -0.60 -24.13 -2.02
CA ILE A 132 0.38 -24.72 -2.95
C ILE A 132 0.98 -25.98 -2.34
N GLN A 133 1.09 -27.04 -3.14
CA GLN A 133 1.62 -28.31 -2.69
C GLN A 133 3.06 -28.47 -3.19
N PRO A 134 4.07 -28.43 -2.30
CA PRO A 134 5.47 -28.50 -2.70
C PRO A 134 5.82 -29.74 -3.53
N ASP A 135 5.09 -30.85 -3.37
CA ASP A 135 5.32 -32.10 -4.12
C ASP A 135 4.88 -32.04 -5.58
N GLN A 136 4.01 -31.10 -5.92
CA GLN A 136 3.57 -30.85 -7.30
C GLN A 136 4.41 -29.76 -7.98
N VAL A 137 5.29 -29.09 -7.23
CA VAL A 137 6.20 -28.06 -7.75
C VAL A 137 7.60 -28.67 -7.86
N THR A 138 7.91 -29.17 -9.05
CA THR A 138 9.20 -29.82 -9.32
C THR A 138 10.23 -28.83 -9.87
N THR A 139 9.78 -27.79 -10.57
CA THR A 139 10.66 -26.84 -11.28
C THR A 139 10.32 -25.38 -10.97
N THR A 140 11.21 -24.46 -11.38
CA THR A 140 10.95 -23.01 -11.40
C THR A 140 9.72 -22.66 -12.27
N ASP A 141 9.44 -23.46 -13.31
CA ASP A 141 8.36 -23.23 -14.25
C ASP A 141 6.99 -23.37 -13.56
N ASN A 142 6.84 -24.41 -12.73
CA ASN A 142 5.61 -24.62 -11.96
C ASN A 142 5.33 -23.48 -10.98
N LEU A 143 6.35 -23.08 -10.21
CA LEU A 143 6.21 -21.99 -9.25
C LEU A 143 5.83 -20.68 -9.98
N LEU A 144 6.45 -20.39 -11.12
CA LEU A 144 6.17 -19.18 -11.87
C LEU A 144 4.70 -19.08 -12.29
N VAL A 145 4.09 -20.17 -12.75
CA VAL A 145 2.68 -20.16 -13.14
C VAL A 145 1.77 -19.90 -11.95
N ASP A 146 1.96 -20.56 -10.81
CA ASP A 146 1.13 -20.33 -9.62
C ASP A 146 1.28 -18.88 -9.09
N VAL A 147 2.47 -18.29 -9.18
CA VAL A 147 2.69 -16.87 -8.89
C VAL A 147 1.99 -15.96 -9.92
N CYS A 148 2.04 -16.31 -11.21
CA CYS A 148 1.32 -15.59 -12.25
C CYS A 148 -0.21 -15.68 -12.08
N LEU A 149 -0.74 -16.81 -11.61
CA LEU A 149 -2.16 -16.94 -11.27
C LEU A 149 -2.55 -15.98 -10.14
N ALA A 150 -1.78 -15.96 -9.04
CA ALA A 150 -2.02 -15.02 -7.95
C ALA A 150 -2.00 -13.56 -8.45
N ALA A 151 -1.00 -13.21 -9.26
CA ALA A 151 -0.86 -11.90 -9.87
C ALA A 151 -2.03 -11.54 -10.80
N LYS A 152 -2.41 -12.42 -11.73
CA LYS A 152 -3.50 -12.21 -12.70
C LYS A 152 -4.82 -11.89 -12.01
N TYR A 153 -5.22 -12.73 -11.06
CA TYR A 153 -6.49 -12.58 -10.36
C TYR A 153 -6.46 -11.42 -9.35
N GLU A 154 -5.31 -11.12 -8.76
CA GLU A 154 -5.11 -9.89 -8.00
C GLU A 154 -5.35 -8.64 -8.86
N GLY A 155 -4.77 -8.59 -10.07
CA GLY A 155 -4.93 -7.48 -10.99
C GLY A 155 -6.38 -7.27 -11.45
N GLU A 156 -7.08 -8.38 -11.78
CA GLU A 156 -8.50 -8.36 -12.13
C GLU A 156 -9.37 -7.83 -10.97
N SER A 157 -9.09 -8.32 -9.76
CA SER A 157 -9.78 -7.87 -8.54
C SER A 157 -9.62 -6.35 -8.36
N LEU A 158 -8.38 -5.85 -8.42
CA LEU A 158 -8.06 -4.43 -8.22
C LEU A 158 -8.69 -3.51 -9.26
N LYS A 159 -8.80 -3.95 -10.52
CA LYS A 159 -9.47 -3.16 -11.57
C LYS A 159 -10.89 -2.78 -11.15
N ASN A 160 -11.68 -3.76 -10.71
CA ASN A 160 -13.07 -3.54 -10.33
C ASN A 160 -13.18 -2.64 -9.10
N TYR A 161 -12.31 -2.85 -8.10
CA TYR A 161 -12.31 -2.01 -6.91
C TYR A 161 -11.85 -0.58 -7.17
N HIS A 162 -10.85 -0.40 -8.04
CA HIS A 162 -10.34 0.91 -8.40
C HIS A 162 -11.40 1.71 -9.15
N ALA A 163 -12.19 1.08 -10.04
CA ALA A 163 -13.33 1.73 -10.68
C ALA A 163 -14.39 2.21 -9.66
N GLN A 164 -14.69 1.40 -8.65
CA GLN A 164 -15.59 1.81 -7.54
C GLN A 164 -14.99 2.95 -6.72
N TYR A 165 -13.69 2.90 -6.44
CA TYR A 165 -12.97 3.95 -5.72
C TYR A 165 -12.99 5.27 -6.48
N GLN A 166 -12.73 5.27 -7.78
CA GLN A 166 -12.81 6.46 -8.63
C GLN A 166 -14.24 7.00 -8.74
N THR A 167 -15.25 6.13 -8.80
CA THR A 167 -16.65 6.57 -8.79
C THR A 167 -17.00 7.31 -7.50
N LYS A 168 -16.49 6.81 -6.37
CA LYS A 168 -16.70 7.40 -5.05
C LYS A 168 -15.86 8.66 -4.82
N TYR A 169 -14.66 8.70 -5.39
CA TYR A 169 -13.69 9.78 -5.24
C TYR A 169 -13.24 10.30 -6.62
N PRO A 170 -14.12 10.96 -7.38
CA PRO A 170 -13.87 11.34 -8.78
C PRO A 170 -12.68 12.28 -9.00
N ASP A 171 -12.32 13.10 -8.02
CA ASP A 171 -11.14 13.99 -8.06
C ASP A 171 -9.86 13.33 -7.51
N SER A 172 -9.88 12.01 -7.22
CA SER A 172 -8.71 11.27 -6.77
C SER A 172 -7.71 11.09 -7.91
N ASN A 173 -6.43 11.34 -7.60
CA ASN A 173 -5.32 11.09 -8.52
C ASN A 173 -4.85 9.62 -8.51
N SER A 174 -5.61 8.71 -7.89
CA SER A 174 -5.26 7.30 -7.83
C SER A 174 -5.20 6.68 -9.23
N GLN A 175 -4.02 6.21 -9.62
CA GLN A 175 -3.76 5.56 -10.90
C GLN A 175 -3.75 4.05 -10.72
N ILE A 176 -4.47 3.31 -11.58
CA ILE A 176 -4.51 1.84 -11.51
C ILE A 176 -3.11 1.22 -11.58
N CYS A 177 -2.20 1.77 -12.39
CA CYS A 177 -0.82 1.28 -12.49
C CYS A 177 -0.06 1.36 -11.15
N THR A 178 -0.33 2.38 -10.32
CA THR A 178 0.24 2.51 -8.97
C THR A 178 -0.34 1.47 -8.03
N VAL A 179 -1.65 1.23 -8.08
CA VAL A 179 -2.32 0.22 -7.26
C VAL A 179 -1.79 -1.18 -7.59
N LEU A 180 -1.62 -1.49 -8.88
CA LEU A 180 -1.02 -2.75 -9.34
C LEU A 180 0.46 -2.87 -8.90
N ALA A 181 1.24 -1.78 -8.95
CA ALA A 181 2.62 -1.76 -8.46
C ALA A 181 2.72 -2.08 -6.95
N ARG A 182 1.80 -1.56 -6.13
CA ARG A 182 1.74 -1.87 -4.69
C ARG A 182 1.45 -3.36 -4.45
N SER A 183 0.49 -3.96 -5.15
CA SER A 183 0.22 -5.41 -5.04
C SER A 183 1.31 -6.30 -5.63
N PHE A 184 1.92 -5.90 -6.74
CA PHE A 184 3.08 -6.58 -7.31
C PHE A 184 4.24 -6.66 -6.33
N ALA A 185 4.53 -5.56 -5.64
CA ALA A 185 5.58 -5.52 -4.61
C ALA A 185 5.26 -6.41 -3.40
N ASP A 186 4.00 -6.47 -2.98
CA ASP A 186 3.59 -7.35 -1.88
C ASP A 186 3.64 -8.84 -2.27
N ILE A 187 3.25 -9.20 -3.49
CA ILE A 187 3.45 -10.56 -4.02
C ILE A 187 4.95 -10.90 -4.02
N GLY A 188 5.79 -9.97 -4.48
CA GLY A 188 7.24 -10.14 -4.45
C GLY A 188 7.78 -10.36 -3.04
N ASP A 189 7.27 -9.65 -2.04
CA ASP A 189 7.67 -9.83 -0.65
C ASP A 189 7.20 -11.15 -0.04
N ILE A 190 6.04 -11.67 -0.46
CA ILE A 190 5.60 -13.02 -0.09
C ILE A 190 6.60 -14.05 -0.60
N ILE A 191 6.92 -14.00 -1.90
CA ILE A 191 7.83 -14.97 -2.53
C ILE A 191 9.22 -14.89 -1.92
N ARG A 192 9.70 -13.69 -1.61
CA ARG A 192 11.04 -13.46 -1.04
C ARG A 192 11.13 -13.68 0.47
N GLY A 193 10.02 -13.98 1.16
CA GLY A 193 10.01 -14.14 2.62
C GLY A 193 10.21 -12.81 3.39
N LYS A 194 9.87 -11.69 2.75
CA LYS A 194 9.93 -10.32 3.30
C LYS A 194 8.58 -9.85 3.86
N ASP A 195 7.48 -10.50 3.48
CA ASP A 195 6.15 -10.05 3.84
C ASP A 195 5.91 -10.06 5.36
N LEU A 196 5.47 -8.91 5.86
CA LEU A 196 5.26 -8.62 7.27
C LEU A 196 3.89 -9.08 7.75
N TYR A 197 2.91 -9.31 6.86
CA TYR A 197 1.54 -9.61 7.29
C TYR A 197 1.39 -11.08 7.73
N ARG A 198 0.84 -11.30 8.94
CA ARG A 198 0.63 -12.62 9.54
C ARG A 198 -0.78 -13.17 9.35
N GLY A 199 -1.75 -12.39 8.88
CA GLY A 199 -3.15 -12.83 8.81
C GLY A 199 -4.03 -12.23 9.90
N ASN A 200 -5.35 -12.19 9.67
CA ASN A 200 -6.29 -11.44 10.51
C ASN A 200 -6.89 -12.27 11.66
N ASN A 201 -6.87 -13.59 11.53
CA ASN A 201 -7.39 -14.53 12.49
C ASN A 201 -6.44 -15.75 12.57
N LYS A 202 -6.72 -16.69 13.49
CA LYS A 202 -5.87 -17.88 13.68
C LYS A 202 -5.76 -18.75 12.43
N LYS A 203 -6.83 -18.89 11.64
CA LYS A 203 -6.83 -19.69 10.42
C LYS A 203 -5.90 -19.06 9.37
N ASP A 204 -6.07 -17.77 9.09
CA ASP A 204 -5.21 -17.03 8.15
C ASP A 204 -3.73 -17.11 8.56
N GLN A 205 -3.46 -17.06 9.88
CA GLN A 205 -2.11 -17.18 10.43
C GLN A 205 -1.49 -18.56 10.13
N VAL A 206 -2.24 -19.63 10.36
CA VAL A 206 -1.80 -20.99 10.03
C VAL A 206 -1.56 -21.15 8.53
N GLU A 207 -2.43 -20.60 7.68
CA GLU A 207 -2.28 -20.66 6.22
C GLU A 207 -1.03 -19.90 5.74
N LYS A 208 -0.75 -18.72 6.28
CA LYS A 208 0.45 -17.93 5.92
C LYS A 208 1.75 -18.54 6.45
N GLU A 209 1.73 -19.13 7.64
CA GLU A 209 2.86 -19.93 8.14
C GLU A 209 3.08 -21.20 7.31
N GLY A 210 2.00 -21.84 6.86
CA GLY A 210 2.02 -22.96 5.93
C GLY A 210 2.63 -22.58 4.58
N LEU A 211 2.22 -21.45 4.00
CA LEU A 211 2.79 -20.89 2.78
C LEU A 211 4.31 -20.71 2.90
N GLU A 212 4.80 -20.09 3.97
CA GLU A 212 6.24 -19.88 4.14
C GLU A 212 7.00 -21.22 4.19
N LYS A 213 6.49 -22.21 4.93
CA LYS A 213 7.08 -23.57 4.97
C LYS A 213 7.05 -24.25 3.61
N ASN A 214 5.99 -24.05 2.84
CA ASN A 214 5.86 -24.61 1.49
C ASN A 214 6.86 -23.96 0.53
N LEU A 215 7.02 -22.63 0.58
CA LEU A 215 8.04 -21.92 -0.19
C LEU A 215 9.45 -22.38 0.18
N GLN A 216 9.76 -22.60 1.46
CA GLN A 216 11.06 -23.15 1.89
C GLN A 216 11.35 -24.50 1.20
N LYS A 217 10.37 -25.41 1.20
CA LYS A 217 10.49 -26.72 0.54
C LYS A 217 10.66 -26.58 -0.98
N ILE A 218 9.86 -25.72 -1.62
CA ILE A 218 9.91 -25.49 -3.07
C ILE A 218 11.27 -24.94 -3.48
N PHE A 219 11.76 -23.91 -2.78
CA PHE A 219 13.08 -23.33 -3.07
C PHE A 219 14.23 -24.30 -2.77
N GLY A 220 14.06 -25.22 -1.80
CA GLY A 220 14.98 -26.34 -1.62
C GLY A 220 15.07 -27.24 -2.85
N LYS A 221 13.93 -27.60 -3.46
CA LYS A 221 13.90 -28.40 -4.71
C LYS A 221 14.52 -27.64 -5.88
N ILE A 222 14.20 -26.35 -6.05
CA ILE A 222 14.79 -25.50 -7.09
C ILE A 222 16.31 -25.43 -6.92
N TYR A 223 16.80 -25.28 -5.68
CA TYR A 223 18.22 -25.30 -5.38
C TYR A 223 18.87 -26.64 -5.76
N GLU A 224 18.28 -27.78 -5.39
CA GLU A 224 18.79 -29.10 -5.77
C GLU A 224 18.87 -29.29 -7.29
N GLU A 225 17.85 -28.85 -8.04
CA GLU A 225 17.87 -28.88 -9.50
C GLU A 225 18.96 -27.98 -10.10
N LEU A 226 19.12 -26.77 -9.55
CA LEU A 226 20.12 -25.81 -9.99
C LEU A 226 21.53 -26.38 -9.85
N ILE A 227 21.83 -27.02 -8.71
CA ILE A 227 23.13 -27.66 -8.48
C ILE A 227 23.32 -28.86 -9.43
N LYS A 228 22.28 -29.65 -9.73
CA LYS A 228 22.39 -30.77 -10.69
C LYS A 228 22.69 -30.31 -12.13
N LYS A 229 22.12 -29.19 -12.57
CA LYS A 229 22.26 -28.67 -13.95
C LYS A 229 23.59 -27.96 -14.19
N ASN A 230 24.15 -27.32 -13.18
CA ASN A 230 25.35 -26.50 -13.34
C ASN A 230 26.62 -27.35 -13.15
N THR A 231 27.24 -27.79 -14.26
CA THR A 231 28.50 -28.58 -14.24
C THR A 231 29.69 -27.85 -13.60
N LYS A 232 29.57 -26.53 -13.33
CA LYS A 232 30.49 -25.74 -12.48
C LYS A 232 29.90 -25.56 -11.07
N ASN A 233 29.68 -26.69 -10.39
CA ASN A 233 29.04 -26.82 -9.06
C ASN A 233 29.45 -25.77 -8.01
N ASP A 234 30.66 -25.23 -8.09
CA ASP A 234 31.20 -24.27 -7.13
C ASP A 234 30.45 -22.94 -7.03
N GLY A 235 29.96 -22.39 -8.15
CA GLY A 235 29.43 -21.01 -8.17
C GLY A 235 28.07 -20.85 -7.51
N ALA A 236 27.09 -21.67 -7.92
CA ALA A 236 25.74 -21.63 -7.37
C ALA A 236 25.71 -22.14 -5.92
N GLN A 237 26.51 -23.16 -5.61
CA GLN A 237 26.66 -23.65 -4.26
C GLN A 237 27.24 -22.54 -3.35
N LYS A 238 28.33 -21.87 -3.73
CA LYS A 238 28.90 -20.78 -2.91
C LYS A 238 27.95 -19.61 -2.70
N ARG A 239 27.10 -19.29 -3.69
CA ARG A 239 26.16 -18.16 -3.61
C ARG A 239 24.94 -18.45 -2.75
N TYR A 240 24.38 -19.66 -2.84
CA TYR A 240 23.08 -19.99 -2.25
C TYR A 240 23.17 -20.96 -1.07
N LYS A 241 24.30 -21.63 -0.87
CA LYS A 241 24.52 -22.53 0.27
C LYS A 241 25.00 -21.74 1.47
N ASP A 242 24.06 -21.22 2.23
CA ASP A 242 24.23 -21.19 3.67
C ASP A 242 23.64 -22.50 4.20
N ILE A 243 24.50 -23.41 4.65
CA ILE A 243 24.09 -24.72 5.19
C ILE A 243 23.15 -24.57 6.40
N ASN A 244 23.09 -23.37 7.00
CA ASN A 244 22.28 -23.04 8.15
C ASN A 244 21.04 -22.17 7.83
N ASP A 245 20.82 -21.79 6.56
CA ASP A 245 19.64 -21.01 6.15
C ASP A 245 18.63 -21.86 5.34
N PRO A 246 17.64 -22.50 6.00
CA PRO A 246 16.58 -23.24 5.30
C PRO A 246 15.64 -22.34 4.49
N ASN A 247 15.81 -21.02 4.54
CA ASN A 247 14.92 -20.08 3.87
C ASN A 247 15.32 -19.76 2.43
N PHE A 248 16.59 -20.01 2.05
CA PHE A 248 17.10 -19.73 0.70
C PHE A 248 16.90 -18.26 0.27
N TYR A 249 17.00 -17.29 1.18
CA TYR A 249 16.60 -15.91 0.90
C TYR A 249 17.32 -15.32 -0.32
N LYS A 250 18.63 -15.54 -0.48
CA LYS A 250 19.37 -15.08 -1.67
C LYS A 250 18.86 -15.70 -2.97
N LEU A 251 18.53 -16.99 -2.97
CA LEU A 251 17.94 -17.67 -4.12
C LEU A 251 16.55 -17.10 -4.47
N ARG A 252 15.73 -16.81 -3.45
CA ARG A 252 14.41 -16.21 -3.65
C ARG A 252 14.48 -14.79 -4.23
N GLU A 253 15.44 -13.97 -3.79
CA GLU A 253 15.68 -12.64 -4.36
C GLU A 253 16.05 -12.71 -5.85
N ASP A 254 16.97 -13.60 -6.20
CA ASP A 254 17.42 -13.77 -7.58
C ASP A 254 16.31 -14.38 -8.46
N TRP A 255 15.54 -15.33 -7.92
CA TRP A 255 14.39 -15.91 -8.60
C TRP A 255 13.33 -14.86 -8.90
N TRP A 256 13.00 -14.00 -7.94
CA TRP A 256 12.08 -12.89 -8.17
C TRP A 256 12.62 -11.98 -9.26
N THR A 257 13.90 -11.59 -9.16
CA THR A 257 14.55 -10.72 -10.15
C THR A 257 14.50 -11.30 -11.57
N ALA A 258 14.70 -12.61 -11.73
CA ALA A 258 14.61 -13.29 -13.03
C ALA A 258 13.18 -13.31 -13.59
N ASN A 259 12.17 -13.40 -12.72
CA ASN A 259 10.79 -13.69 -13.11
C ASN A 259 9.82 -12.50 -13.02
N ARG A 260 10.21 -11.41 -12.36
CA ARG A 260 9.35 -10.25 -12.06
C ARG A 260 8.67 -9.64 -13.30
N ALA A 261 9.32 -9.65 -14.46
CA ALA A 261 8.73 -9.17 -15.71
C ALA A 261 7.53 -10.03 -16.16
N THR A 262 7.62 -11.35 -16.02
CA THR A 262 6.52 -12.26 -16.34
C THR A 262 5.36 -12.09 -15.36
N VAL A 263 5.67 -11.92 -14.06
CA VAL A 263 4.67 -11.65 -13.02
C VAL A 263 3.99 -10.29 -13.24
N TRP A 264 4.73 -9.26 -13.68
CA TRP A 264 4.17 -7.97 -14.05
C TRP A 264 3.20 -8.09 -15.23
N LYS A 265 3.57 -8.86 -16.27
CA LYS A 265 2.67 -9.16 -17.38
C LYS A 265 1.38 -9.83 -16.89
N ALA A 266 1.48 -10.74 -15.92
CA ALA A 266 0.31 -11.39 -15.33
C ALA A 266 -0.62 -10.42 -14.58
N ILE A 267 -0.09 -9.60 -13.66
CA ILE A 267 -0.92 -8.66 -12.86
C ILE A 267 -1.59 -7.57 -13.71
N THR A 268 -1.11 -7.35 -14.93
CA THR A 268 -1.60 -6.30 -15.83
C THR A 268 -2.45 -6.81 -16.99
N CYS A 269 -2.72 -8.13 -17.09
CA CYS A 269 -3.47 -8.73 -18.21
C CYS A 269 -4.73 -7.95 -18.62
N ASN A 270 -5.49 -7.50 -17.61
CA ASN A 270 -6.79 -6.83 -17.75
C ASN A 270 -6.74 -5.34 -17.35
N ALA A 271 -5.55 -4.77 -17.16
CA ALA A 271 -5.39 -3.37 -16.76
C ALA A 271 -5.88 -2.43 -17.87
N GLN A 272 -6.65 -1.41 -17.49
CA GLN A 272 -7.13 -0.34 -18.40
C GLN A 272 -6.34 0.96 -18.25
N GLY A 273 -5.18 0.90 -17.58
CA GLY A 273 -4.30 2.04 -17.37
C GLY A 273 -3.15 2.05 -18.36
N ASN A 274 -2.67 3.25 -18.69
CA ASN A 274 -1.49 3.42 -19.52
C ASN A 274 -0.33 4.07 -18.77
N ARG A 275 -0.58 4.89 -17.75
CA ARG A 275 0.43 5.76 -17.16
C ARG A 275 0.76 5.36 -15.72
N TYR A 276 1.99 4.90 -15.50
CA TYR A 276 2.64 4.85 -14.20
C TYR A 276 3.07 6.27 -13.80
N PHE A 277 3.04 6.58 -12.50
CA PHE A 277 3.20 7.96 -12.01
C PHE A 277 4.57 8.59 -12.33
N ARG A 278 5.57 7.78 -12.66
CA ARG A 278 6.91 8.21 -13.05
C ARG A 278 7.26 7.71 -14.45
N ALA A 279 7.99 8.53 -15.20
CA ALA A 279 8.66 8.08 -16.41
C ALA A 279 9.88 7.22 -16.05
N THR A 280 9.70 5.91 -16.18
CA THR A 280 10.66 4.88 -15.72
C THR A 280 11.15 4.00 -16.84
N CYS A 281 10.44 3.98 -17.97
CA CYS A 281 10.75 3.19 -19.13
C CYS A 281 11.98 3.73 -19.86
N SER A 282 12.52 2.91 -20.77
CA SER A 282 13.64 3.25 -21.64
C SER A 282 13.49 4.65 -22.25
N ASN A 283 14.60 5.40 -22.29
CA ASN A 283 14.69 6.79 -22.74
C ASN A 283 13.84 7.80 -21.93
N GLY A 284 13.47 7.47 -20.69
CA GLY A 284 12.67 8.37 -19.84
C GLY A 284 11.23 8.50 -20.32
N ALA A 285 10.69 7.45 -20.95
CA ALA A 285 9.30 7.39 -21.36
C ALA A 285 8.38 6.98 -20.19
N PHE A 286 7.11 7.36 -20.30
CA PHE A 286 6.05 6.78 -19.47
C PHE A 286 5.69 5.39 -19.98
N SER A 287 5.08 4.58 -19.10
CA SER A 287 4.40 3.37 -19.54
C SER A 287 3.29 3.70 -20.55
N GLN A 288 2.87 2.66 -21.26
CA GLN A 288 1.83 2.65 -22.28
C GLN A 288 0.74 1.66 -21.86
N ASP A 289 -0.10 1.24 -22.81
CA ASP A 289 -1.23 0.34 -22.59
C ASP A 289 -0.91 -0.82 -21.65
N LYS A 290 -1.90 -1.16 -20.80
CA LYS A 290 -1.77 -2.15 -19.72
C LYS A 290 -0.61 -1.90 -18.76
N CYS A 291 -0.24 -0.64 -18.53
CA CYS A 291 0.84 -0.25 -17.64
C CYS A 291 2.20 -0.88 -18.01
N HIS A 292 2.50 -1.07 -19.30
CA HIS A 292 3.76 -1.66 -19.77
C HIS A 292 4.70 -0.62 -20.35
N CYS A 293 6.01 -0.83 -20.23
CA CYS A 293 6.93 -0.13 -21.10
C CYS A 293 6.83 -0.68 -22.53
N ALA A 294 7.16 0.13 -23.55
CA ALA A 294 7.08 -0.28 -24.96
C ALA A 294 7.95 -1.52 -25.28
N ASN A 295 9.03 -1.72 -24.52
CA ASN A 295 9.92 -2.88 -24.59
C ASN A 295 9.50 -4.02 -23.64
N ALA A 296 8.27 -4.01 -23.12
CA ALA A 296 7.72 -4.93 -22.13
C ALA A 296 8.42 -4.93 -20.75
N ASP A 297 9.28 -3.95 -20.46
CA ASP A 297 9.87 -3.79 -19.14
C ASP A 297 8.83 -3.42 -18.07
N VAL A 298 9.17 -3.74 -16.82
CA VAL A 298 8.39 -3.37 -15.64
C VAL A 298 8.65 -1.90 -15.30
N PRO A 299 7.63 -1.02 -15.30
CA PRO A 299 7.82 0.40 -15.03
C PRO A 299 8.02 0.72 -13.55
N THR A 300 7.76 -0.20 -12.63
CA THR A 300 7.88 0.02 -11.18
C THR A 300 9.13 -0.61 -10.59
N ASN A 301 9.66 -0.02 -9.52
CA ASN A 301 10.69 -0.61 -8.65
C ASN A 301 10.22 -0.67 -7.18
N PHE A 302 8.90 -0.60 -6.95
CA PHE A 302 8.33 -0.69 -5.60
C PHE A 302 8.65 -2.02 -4.92
N ASP A 303 8.83 -3.10 -5.68
CA ASP A 303 9.29 -4.38 -5.15
C ASP A 303 10.70 -4.33 -4.54
N TYR A 304 11.46 -3.24 -4.67
CA TYR A 304 12.75 -3.06 -3.98
C TYR A 304 12.72 -1.93 -2.94
N VAL A 305 11.53 -1.45 -2.58
CA VAL A 305 11.29 -0.52 -1.46
C VAL A 305 10.87 -1.34 -0.23
N PRO A 306 11.41 -1.10 0.98
CA PRO A 306 10.96 -1.79 2.20
C PRO A 306 9.43 -1.74 2.39
N GLN A 307 8.81 -2.87 2.73
CA GLN A 307 7.35 -3.01 2.74
C GLN A 307 6.64 -1.99 3.64
N TYR A 308 7.18 -1.74 4.82
CA TYR A 308 6.66 -0.74 5.76
C TYR A 308 6.54 0.66 5.12
N LEU A 309 7.55 1.10 4.38
CA LEU A 309 7.55 2.42 3.73
C LEU A 309 6.47 2.50 2.65
N ARG A 310 6.28 1.43 1.86
CA ARG A 310 5.22 1.36 0.86
C ARG A 310 3.83 1.43 1.49
N TRP A 311 3.64 0.72 2.61
CA TRP A 311 2.37 0.76 3.34
C TRP A 311 2.11 2.12 3.97
N PHE A 312 3.13 2.81 4.47
CA PHE A 312 2.96 4.15 5.04
C PHE A 312 2.62 5.19 3.96
N GLU A 313 3.26 5.09 2.80
CA GLU A 313 2.93 5.90 1.62
C GLU A 313 1.49 5.64 1.14
N GLU A 314 1.10 4.37 0.97
CA GLU A 314 -0.26 3.98 0.60
C GLU A 314 -1.30 4.47 1.63
N TRP A 315 -0.99 4.34 2.91
CA TRP A 315 -1.82 4.86 4.00
C TRP A 315 -2.00 6.37 3.89
N SER A 316 -0.93 7.14 3.63
CA SER A 316 -1.04 8.61 3.53
C SER A 316 -1.88 9.06 2.34
N GLU A 317 -1.74 8.40 1.19
CA GLU A 317 -2.48 8.74 -0.03
C GLU A 317 -3.99 8.46 0.16
N ASP A 318 -4.33 7.31 0.76
CA ASP A 318 -5.72 6.93 1.05
C ASP A 318 -6.33 7.80 2.16
N PHE A 319 -5.56 8.09 3.23
CA PHE A 319 -5.96 8.98 4.30
C PHE A 319 -6.34 10.37 3.77
N CYS A 320 -5.45 10.99 2.98
CA CYS A 320 -5.68 12.33 2.47
C CYS A 320 -6.89 12.37 1.55
N THR A 321 -7.03 11.40 0.64
CA THR A 321 -8.20 11.29 -0.24
C THR A 321 -9.49 11.16 0.59
N LYS A 322 -9.55 10.21 1.52
CA LYS A 322 -10.75 9.98 2.35
C LYS A 322 -11.07 11.16 3.26
N ARG A 323 -10.05 11.80 3.86
CA ARG A 323 -10.22 12.98 4.70
C ARG A 323 -10.89 14.08 3.90
N LYS A 324 -10.38 14.41 2.70
CA LYS A 324 -10.96 15.44 1.82
C LYS A 324 -12.47 15.25 1.62
N TYR A 325 -12.90 14.03 1.31
CA TYR A 325 -14.32 13.74 1.08
C TYR A 325 -15.16 13.73 2.35
N LYS A 326 -14.63 13.20 3.45
CA LYS A 326 -15.33 13.23 4.74
C LYS A 326 -15.51 14.67 5.24
N LEU A 327 -14.54 15.56 4.97
CA LEU A 327 -14.67 16.99 5.24
C LEU A 327 -15.76 17.66 4.39
N LYS A 328 -15.77 17.38 3.07
CA LYS A 328 -16.82 17.88 2.18
C LYS A 328 -18.20 17.41 2.64
N ASP A 329 -18.36 16.13 2.97
CA ASP A 329 -19.62 15.59 3.45
C ASP A 329 -20.06 16.24 4.78
N ALA A 330 -19.16 16.35 5.76
CA ALA A 330 -19.44 17.03 7.02
C ALA A 330 -19.86 18.49 6.81
N LYS A 331 -19.11 19.25 5.98
CA LYS A 331 -19.45 20.63 5.64
C LYS A 331 -20.85 20.71 5.01
N ASN A 332 -21.12 19.90 3.99
CA ASN A 332 -22.39 19.91 3.28
C ASN A 332 -23.57 19.57 4.19
N LYS A 333 -23.41 18.57 5.07
CA LYS A 333 -24.47 18.14 5.98
C LYS A 333 -24.67 19.10 7.16
N CYS A 334 -23.62 19.74 7.64
CA CYS A 334 -23.66 20.56 8.86
C CYS A 334 -23.79 22.07 8.61
N ARG A 335 -23.38 22.59 7.45
CA ARG A 335 -23.32 24.03 7.15
C ARG A 335 -24.02 24.44 5.85
N GLU A 336 -24.31 23.50 4.94
CA GLU A 336 -24.94 23.83 3.66
C GLU A 336 -26.43 23.44 3.62
N GLY A 337 -27.20 24.22 2.85
CA GLY A 337 -28.64 24.07 2.70
C GLY A 337 -29.44 24.84 3.76
N GLN A 338 -30.74 24.53 3.84
CA GLN A 338 -31.66 25.20 4.74
C GLN A 338 -31.95 24.39 6.00
N ASP A 339 -32.20 25.10 7.10
CA ASP A 339 -32.80 24.60 8.34
C ASP A 339 -34.31 24.38 8.19
N GLN A 340 -34.98 23.94 9.25
CA GLN A 340 -36.44 23.76 9.26
C GLN A 340 -37.25 25.04 8.94
N SER A 341 -36.69 26.22 9.25
CA SER A 341 -37.34 27.52 9.07
C SER A 341 -37.12 28.12 7.66
N GLY A 342 -36.33 27.46 6.80
CA GLY A 342 -35.98 27.95 5.47
C GLY A 342 -34.77 28.90 5.45
N GLY A 343 -34.12 29.15 6.59
CA GLY A 343 -32.88 29.92 6.70
C GLY A 343 -31.64 29.04 6.58
N GLU A 344 -30.45 29.64 6.58
CA GLU A 344 -29.18 28.91 6.44
C GLU A 344 -28.95 27.88 7.56
N ARG A 345 -28.42 26.72 7.23
CA ARG A 345 -28.17 25.65 8.19
C ARG A 345 -26.89 25.90 8.99
N TYR A 346 -26.96 25.74 10.32
CA TYR A 346 -25.79 25.64 11.18
C TYR A 346 -26.02 24.57 12.26
N CYS A 347 -25.57 23.34 12.01
CA CYS A 347 -25.79 22.20 12.91
C CYS A 347 -24.56 21.84 13.75
N ASP A 348 -24.75 21.21 14.90
CA ASP A 348 -23.66 20.50 15.57
C ASP A 348 -23.65 19.00 15.33
N PHE A 349 -22.60 18.33 15.80
CA PHE A 349 -22.46 16.89 15.68
C PHE A 349 -23.51 16.09 16.49
N ASN A 350 -24.26 16.72 17.40
CA ASN A 350 -25.35 16.09 18.15
C ASN A 350 -26.71 16.21 17.45
N GLY A 351 -26.77 16.94 16.33
CA GLY A 351 -28.00 17.17 15.57
C GLY A 351 -28.80 18.38 16.06
N TYR A 352 -28.20 19.28 16.82
CA TYR A 352 -28.82 20.54 17.21
C TYR A 352 -28.59 21.63 16.17
N ASP A 353 -29.59 22.50 15.95
CA ASP A 353 -29.43 23.76 15.21
C ASP A 353 -28.87 24.83 16.15
N CYS A 354 -27.67 25.31 15.83
CA CYS A 354 -26.94 26.27 16.65
C CYS A 354 -27.53 27.67 16.65
N LYS A 355 -28.44 27.99 15.71
CA LYS A 355 -29.16 29.28 15.74
C LYS A 355 -30.14 29.38 16.90
N GLY A 356 -30.72 28.25 17.32
CA GLY A 356 -31.61 28.16 18.48
C GLY A 356 -30.95 27.55 19.73
N THR A 357 -29.75 27.00 19.60
CA THR A 357 -29.05 26.31 20.69
C THR A 357 -28.01 27.21 21.35
N ALA A 358 -28.11 27.34 22.67
CA ALA A 358 -27.15 28.01 23.53
C ALA A 358 -27.12 27.23 24.85
N SER A 359 -26.22 26.27 24.95
CA SER A 359 -26.14 25.33 26.08
C SER A 359 -25.86 26.03 27.40
N GLY A 360 -25.08 27.12 27.40
CA GLY A 360 -24.85 27.96 28.57
C GLY A 360 -26.09 28.69 29.09
N LYS A 361 -27.14 28.78 28.28
CA LYS A 361 -28.47 29.31 28.66
C LYS A 361 -29.51 28.20 28.80
N HIS A 362 -29.09 26.93 28.81
CA HIS A 362 -29.95 25.75 28.80
C HIS A 362 -30.96 25.72 27.64
N LYS A 363 -30.59 26.30 26.48
CA LYS A 363 -31.41 26.28 25.26
C LYS A 363 -30.89 25.23 24.29
N TYR A 364 -31.76 24.32 23.89
CA TYR A 364 -31.44 23.23 22.95
C TYR A 364 -32.52 23.17 21.89
N LEU A 365 -32.14 23.35 20.63
CA LEU A 365 -33.03 23.25 19.49
C LEU A 365 -32.59 22.08 18.62
N TRP A 366 -33.30 20.96 18.72
CA TRP A 366 -33.08 19.83 17.83
C TRP A 366 -33.79 20.08 16.50
N ASP A 367 -33.13 19.78 15.38
CA ASP A 367 -33.70 19.89 14.03
C ASP A 367 -33.42 18.59 13.27
N TYR A 368 -34.47 17.96 12.72
CA TYR A 368 -34.31 16.75 11.90
C TYR A 368 -33.46 17.00 10.64
N LYS A 369 -33.40 18.24 10.14
CA LYS A 369 -32.49 18.62 9.05
C LYS A 369 -31.02 18.64 9.49
N CYS A 370 -30.74 18.64 10.79
CA CYS A 370 -29.41 18.44 11.36
C CYS A 370 -29.05 16.97 11.63
N ALA A 371 -29.97 16.01 11.46
CA ALA A 371 -29.66 14.59 11.64
C ALA A 371 -28.56 14.11 10.68
N GLY A 372 -28.51 14.65 9.46
CA GLY A 372 -27.42 14.36 8.52
C GLY A 372 -26.03 14.75 9.05
N CYS A 373 -25.95 15.87 9.78
CA CYS A 373 -24.71 16.30 10.43
C CYS A 373 -24.27 15.31 11.51
N PHE A 374 -25.21 14.87 12.36
CA PHE A 374 -24.96 13.86 13.39
C PHE A 374 -24.33 12.58 12.81
N PHE A 375 -24.92 12.01 11.74
CA PHE A 375 -24.40 10.78 11.13
C PHE A 375 -23.02 10.98 10.51
N SER A 376 -22.85 12.03 9.69
CA SER A 376 -21.58 12.33 9.03
C SER A 376 -20.45 12.53 10.05
N CYS A 377 -20.71 13.34 11.09
CA CYS A 377 -19.74 13.64 12.12
C CYS A 377 -19.44 12.44 13.03
N SER A 378 -20.44 11.63 13.42
CA SER A 378 -20.21 10.43 14.24
C SER A 378 -19.25 9.46 13.56
N ASP A 379 -19.44 9.20 12.27
CA ASP A 379 -18.57 8.33 11.48
C ASP A 379 -17.20 8.95 11.23
N PHE A 380 -17.14 10.25 10.94
CA PHE A 380 -15.88 10.96 10.76
C PHE A 380 -15.03 10.94 12.03
N ARG A 381 -15.62 11.20 13.21
CA ARG A 381 -14.93 11.21 14.50
C ARG A 381 -14.31 9.87 14.85
N LYS A 382 -15.04 8.76 14.64
CA LYS A 382 -14.51 7.40 14.85
C LYS A 382 -13.39 7.07 13.88
N TRP A 383 -13.58 7.41 12.61
CA TRP A 383 -12.60 7.17 11.56
C TRP A 383 -11.30 7.95 11.81
N ILE A 384 -11.38 9.27 12.07
CA ILE A 384 -10.20 10.13 12.23
C ILE A 384 -9.38 9.77 13.47
N ALA A 385 -10.03 9.36 14.56
CA ALA A 385 -9.34 8.86 15.76
C ALA A 385 -8.52 7.60 15.44
N LYS A 386 -9.11 6.65 14.70
CA LYS A 386 -8.38 5.45 14.26
C LYS A 386 -7.20 5.80 13.33
N GLN A 387 -7.38 6.76 12.42
CA GLN A 387 -6.29 7.22 11.54
C GLN A 387 -5.16 7.88 12.32
N LYS A 388 -5.47 8.63 13.38
CA LYS A 388 -4.45 9.20 14.28
C LYS A 388 -3.59 8.11 14.92
N ASP A 389 -4.23 7.07 15.47
CA ASP A 389 -3.53 5.96 16.08
C ASP A 389 -2.63 5.21 15.07
N GLU A 390 -3.10 5.02 13.84
CA GLU A 390 -2.32 4.41 12.75
C GLU A 390 -1.12 5.28 12.36
N PHE A 391 -1.32 6.59 12.25
CA PHE A 391 -0.25 7.55 11.95
C PHE A 391 0.83 7.56 13.04
N GLU A 392 0.45 7.68 14.31
CA GLU A 392 1.40 7.75 15.42
C GLU A 392 2.27 6.49 15.51
N LYS A 393 1.68 5.32 15.28
CA LYS A 393 2.43 4.04 15.25
C LYS A 393 3.45 4.00 14.11
N GLN A 394 3.04 4.42 12.92
CA GLN A 394 3.90 4.43 11.76
C GLN A 394 4.99 5.50 11.88
N LYS A 395 4.69 6.68 12.42
CA LYS A 395 5.67 7.74 12.70
C LYS A 395 6.76 7.25 13.66
N LYS A 396 6.37 6.63 14.78
CA LYS A 396 7.33 6.04 15.75
C LYS A 396 8.18 4.93 15.14
N LYS A 397 7.60 4.11 14.26
CA LYS A 397 8.36 3.11 13.50
C LYS A 397 9.39 3.80 12.59
N CYS A 398 9.01 4.86 11.89
CA CYS A 398 9.91 5.66 11.04
C CYS A 398 11.09 6.22 11.85
N GLU A 399 10.79 6.81 13.01
CA GLU A 399 11.79 7.34 13.96
C GLU A 399 12.79 6.26 14.34
N LYS A 400 12.32 5.05 14.67
CA LYS A 400 13.17 3.93 15.02
C LYS A 400 14.02 3.42 13.86
N GLU A 401 13.48 3.31 12.66
CA GLU A 401 14.25 2.84 11.49
C GLU A 401 15.34 3.86 11.12
N ILE A 402 15.04 5.17 11.17
CA ILE A 402 16.01 6.24 10.88
C ILE A 402 17.07 6.39 12.01
N GLN A 403 16.72 6.11 13.27
CA GLN A 403 17.66 6.21 14.40
C GLN A 403 18.58 5.00 14.57
N GLN A 404 18.26 3.83 14.01
CA GLN A 404 19.00 2.57 14.22
C GLN A 404 20.35 2.47 13.46
N LYS A 405 20.99 3.62 13.19
CA LYS A 405 22.19 3.92 12.39
C LYS A 405 23.35 2.93 12.35
N ASN A 406 23.51 1.99 13.29
CA ASN A 406 24.72 1.17 13.41
C ASN A 406 24.53 -0.20 14.07
N LYS A 407 23.32 -0.75 14.22
CA LYS A 407 23.21 -2.09 14.80
C LYS A 407 23.52 -3.16 13.74
N PRO A 408 24.44 -4.11 14.00
CA PRO A 408 24.53 -5.32 13.19
C PRO A 408 23.14 -5.95 13.14
N GLN A 409 22.82 -6.58 12.01
CA GLN A 409 21.54 -7.22 11.71
C GLN A 409 21.05 -7.98 12.94
N LYS A 410 20.19 -7.34 13.76
CA LYS A 410 19.57 -8.05 14.87
C LYS A 410 18.60 -8.98 14.19
N THR A 411 18.94 -10.27 14.15
CA THR A 411 17.94 -11.32 14.17
C THR A 411 17.01 -10.96 15.31
N SER A 412 15.88 -10.31 15.00
CA SER A 412 14.91 -9.98 16.02
C SER A 412 14.52 -11.30 16.68
N ALA A 413 14.54 -11.33 18.01
CA ALA A 413 14.34 -12.54 18.79
C ALA A 413 12.98 -13.22 18.53
N ASN A 414 12.09 -12.59 17.76
CA ASN A 414 10.77 -13.08 17.36
C ASN A 414 10.58 -13.13 15.84
N GLY A 415 11.35 -13.99 15.17
CA GLY A 415 11.10 -14.46 13.80
C GLY A 415 12.11 -13.98 12.77
N LYS A 416 12.83 -14.92 12.15
CA LYS A 416 13.70 -14.70 10.99
C LYS A 416 12.82 -14.32 9.79
N PHE A 417 12.71 -13.04 9.43
CA PHE A 417 12.19 -12.62 8.12
C PHE A 417 13.32 -11.98 7.31
N ASN A 418 13.21 -12.04 5.99
CA ASN A 418 14.24 -11.58 5.08
C ASN A 418 14.36 -10.05 5.14
N THR A 419 15.56 -9.54 5.41
CA THR A 419 15.89 -8.10 5.38
C THR A 419 16.99 -7.76 4.37
N ILE A 420 17.29 -8.69 3.45
CA ILE A 420 18.33 -8.50 2.43
C ILE A 420 17.98 -7.25 1.59
N TYR A 421 18.98 -6.40 1.41
CA TYR A 421 18.95 -5.11 0.71
C TYR A 421 18.15 -3.98 1.40
N GLU A 422 17.48 -4.19 2.54
CA GLU A 422 16.82 -3.09 3.25
C GLU A 422 17.83 -2.02 3.71
N LYS A 423 18.99 -2.46 4.22
CA LYS A 423 20.08 -1.55 4.61
C LYS A 423 20.56 -0.68 3.43
N GLU A 424 20.64 -1.25 2.22
CA GLU A 424 20.99 -0.53 1.00
C GLU A 424 20.01 0.62 0.74
N PHE A 425 18.71 0.30 0.84
CA PHE A 425 17.65 1.27 0.62
C PHE A 425 17.73 2.41 1.62
N TYR A 426 17.82 2.10 2.92
CA TYR A 426 17.89 3.12 3.97
C TYR A 426 19.16 3.97 3.87
N THR A 427 20.30 3.39 3.44
CA THR A 427 21.53 4.16 3.17
C THR A 427 21.28 5.26 2.13
N HIS A 428 20.63 4.92 1.01
CA HIS A 428 20.25 5.90 0.00
C HIS A 428 19.14 6.86 0.43
N LEU A 429 18.25 6.43 1.32
CA LEU A 429 17.21 7.29 1.87
C LEU A 429 17.82 8.36 2.77
N GLU A 430 18.76 7.98 3.64
CA GLU A 430 19.45 8.86 4.59
C GLU A 430 20.33 9.92 3.92
N GLU A 431 20.94 9.61 2.76
CA GLU A 431 21.67 10.59 1.95
C GLU A 431 20.83 11.85 1.69
N LYS A 432 19.50 11.70 1.62
CA LYS A 432 18.57 12.77 1.25
C LYS A 432 17.60 13.18 2.37
N TYR A 433 17.20 12.24 3.23
CA TYR A 433 16.17 12.44 4.27
C TYR A 433 16.68 11.88 5.60
N LYS A 434 17.38 12.72 6.36
CA LYS A 434 18.05 12.35 7.62
C LYS A 434 17.13 12.34 8.84
N THR A 435 15.94 12.93 8.73
CA THR A 435 15.00 13.11 9.84
C THR A 435 13.61 12.63 9.44
N VAL A 436 12.82 12.28 10.44
CA VAL A 436 11.42 11.87 10.25
C VAL A 436 10.61 13.01 9.67
N ASP A 437 10.85 14.25 10.10
CA ASP A 437 10.16 15.43 9.54
C ASP A 437 10.46 15.63 8.06
N ALA A 438 11.70 15.36 7.63
CA ALA A 438 12.05 15.40 6.21
C ALA A 438 11.28 14.32 5.42
N PHE A 439 11.08 13.14 6.00
CA PHE A 439 10.25 12.10 5.43
C PHE A 439 8.75 12.46 5.42
N LEU A 440 8.20 12.96 6.52
CA LEU A 440 6.80 13.38 6.61
C LEU A 440 6.48 14.53 5.64
N ASN A 441 7.44 15.43 5.41
CA ASN A 441 7.33 16.46 4.37
C ASN A 441 7.15 15.88 2.96
N LEU A 442 7.67 14.69 2.66
CA LEU A 442 7.41 14.04 1.39
C LEU A 442 5.98 13.53 1.26
N LEU A 443 5.42 13.00 2.35
CA LEU A 443 4.03 12.57 2.41
C LEU A 443 3.08 13.77 2.20
N ASN A 444 3.43 14.94 2.76
CA ASN A 444 2.68 16.18 2.53
C ASN A 444 2.66 16.63 1.06
N LYS A 445 3.70 16.30 0.30
CA LYS A 445 3.80 16.70 -1.12
C LYS A 445 2.91 15.87 -2.05
N GLU A 446 2.38 14.73 -1.57
CA GLU A 446 1.41 13.91 -2.29
C GLU A 446 0.22 14.74 -2.75
N THR A 447 -0.19 14.62 -4.02
CA THR A 447 -1.27 15.44 -4.59
C THR A 447 -2.59 15.25 -3.84
N ALA A 448 -2.83 14.05 -3.31
CA ALA A 448 -4.01 13.75 -2.52
C ALA A 448 -4.11 14.60 -1.23
N CYS A 449 -2.97 15.04 -0.68
CA CYS A 449 -2.87 15.79 0.58
C CYS A 449 -2.99 17.32 0.40
N LYS A 450 -3.17 17.79 -0.84
CA LYS A 450 -3.33 19.20 -1.21
C LYS A 450 -4.79 19.55 -1.50
N HIS A 451 -5.16 20.82 -1.38
CA HIS A 451 -6.48 21.36 -1.78
C HIS A 451 -7.68 20.67 -1.10
N HIS A 452 -7.56 20.41 0.19
CA HIS A 452 -8.67 20.04 1.07
C HIS A 452 -9.62 21.22 1.30
N PRO A 453 -10.90 20.98 1.70
CA PRO A 453 -11.77 22.04 2.18
C PRO A 453 -11.09 22.84 3.29
N GLU A 454 -11.18 24.16 3.18
CA GLU A 454 -10.63 25.08 4.18
C GLU A 454 -11.34 24.88 5.52
N VAL A 455 -10.56 24.53 6.54
CA VAL A 455 -11.04 24.36 7.91
C VAL A 455 -10.25 25.26 8.85
N GLU A 456 -10.93 25.90 9.79
CA GLU A 456 -10.27 26.63 10.86
C GLU A 456 -9.78 25.67 11.95
N VAL A 457 -8.48 25.75 12.26
CA VAL A 457 -7.86 24.99 13.33
C VAL A 457 -7.10 25.95 14.23
N LYS A 458 -7.55 26.08 15.48
CA LYS A 458 -6.97 27.02 16.47
C LYS A 458 -6.82 28.45 15.94
N GLY A 459 -7.81 28.97 15.23
CA GLY A 459 -7.77 30.33 14.68
C GLY A 459 -7.01 30.48 13.36
N LYS A 460 -6.50 29.39 12.78
CA LYS A 460 -5.78 29.40 11.49
C LYS A 460 -6.51 28.55 10.47
N LYS A 461 -6.80 29.13 9.31
CA LYS A 461 -7.41 28.39 8.20
C LYS A 461 -6.36 27.52 7.50
N ALA A 462 -6.72 26.27 7.21
CA ALA A 462 -5.86 25.32 6.51
C ALA A 462 -6.65 24.56 5.44
N ASP A 463 -6.06 24.43 4.26
CA ASP A 463 -6.63 23.78 3.07
C ASP A 463 -5.79 22.57 2.60
N HIS A 464 -4.87 22.08 3.44
CA HIS A 464 -4.00 20.94 3.12
C HIS A 464 -3.65 20.17 4.38
N VAL A 465 -3.10 18.97 4.20
CA VAL A 465 -2.58 18.12 5.29
C VAL A 465 -1.09 18.39 5.46
N ASP A 466 -0.67 18.58 6.72
CA ASP A 466 0.74 18.74 7.09
C ASP A 466 1.09 17.85 8.28
N PHE A 467 1.69 16.69 8.01
CA PHE A 467 2.14 15.69 8.99
C PHE A 467 3.33 16.14 9.86
N THR A 468 3.98 17.26 9.56
CA THR A 468 5.14 17.76 10.32
C THR A 468 4.78 18.63 11.51
N LYS A 469 3.52 19.07 11.61
CA LYS A 469 3.07 19.89 12.73
C LYS A 469 3.29 19.20 14.08
N GLU A 470 3.80 19.95 15.05
CA GLU A 470 3.99 19.48 16.42
C GLU A 470 2.68 18.99 17.05
N ASP A 471 1.57 19.70 16.81
CA ASP A 471 0.23 19.23 17.16
C ASP A 471 -0.44 18.55 15.96
N VAL A 472 -0.16 17.26 15.82
CA VAL A 472 -0.85 16.38 14.86
C VAL A 472 -2.37 16.37 15.08
N GLY A 473 -2.85 16.74 16.27
CA GLY A 473 -4.26 16.92 16.58
C GLY A 473 -4.96 17.92 15.67
N GLU A 474 -4.23 18.82 14.99
CA GLU A 474 -4.79 19.71 13.97
C GLU A 474 -5.24 18.95 12.71
N ILE A 475 -4.48 17.94 12.29
CA ILE A 475 -4.79 17.11 11.11
C ILE A 475 -5.92 16.14 11.43
N PHE A 476 -5.84 15.54 12.62
CA PHE A 476 -6.75 14.50 13.10
C PHE A 476 -7.90 15.06 13.95
N SER A 477 -8.13 16.37 13.90
CA SER A 477 -9.22 17.03 14.60
C SER A 477 -10.56 16.61 14.01
N HIS A 478 -11.60 16.68 14.84
CA HIS A 478 -12.98 16.41 14.44
C HIS A 478 -13.56 17.49 13.50
N THR A 479 -12.79 18.53 13.16
CA THR A 479 -13.15 19.70 12.34
C THR A 479 -14.14 20.63 13.01
N GLU A 480 -14.07 21.91 12.68
CA GLU A 480 -15.02 22.94 13.15
C GLU A 480 -16.48 22.62 12.81
N TYR A 481 -16.73 21.83 11.75
CA TYR A 481 -18.08 21.45 11.32
C TYR A 481 -18.75 20.48 12.30
N CYS A 482 -17.96 19.63 12.95
CA CYS A 482 -18.42 18.63 13.91
C CYS A 482 -18.12 19.02 15.36
N GLU A 483 -17.95 20.31 15.62
CA GLU A 483 -17.90 20.83 16.98
C GLU A 483 -19.31 20.99 17.56
N PRO A 484 -19.47 20.95 18.90
CA PRO A 484 -20.73 21.30 19.52
C PRO A 484 -21.14 22.74 19.16
N CYS A 485 -22.43 23.05 19.27
CA CYS A 485 -22.86 24.44 19.16
C CYS A 485 -22.11 25.31 20.20
N PRO A 486 -21.75 26.55 19.85
CA PRO A 486 -21.08 27.45 20.79
C PRO A 486 -21.87 27.59 22.08
N TRP A 487 -21.14 27.69 23.19
CA TRP A 487 -21.75 27.71 24.53
C TRP A 487 -22.83 28.79 24.69
N CYS A 488 -22.57 29.99 24.16
CA CYS A 488 -23.50 31.12 24.21
C CYS A 488 -24.29 31.35 22.90
N GLY A 489 -24.22 30.42 21.95
CA GLY A 489 -24.91 30.47 20.66
C GLY A 489 -24.12 31.20 19.56
N ILE A 490 -24.78 31.48 18.44
CA ILE A 490 -24.22 32.20 17.30
C ILE A 490 -25.01 33.46 17.00
N LYS A 491 -24.35 34.46 16.37
CA LYS A 491 -25.01 35.64 15.83
C LYS A 491 -24.67 35.83 14.35
N PRO A 492 -25.62 36.26 13.50
CA PRO A 492 -25.33 36.57 12.11
C PRO A 492 -24.47 37.82 11.99
N GLN A 493 -23.62 37.87 10.96
CA GLN A 493 -22.80 39.01 10.58
C GLN A 493 -23.35 39.68 9.33
N ALA A 494 -22.95 40.94 9.10
CA ALA A 494 -23.38 41.72 7.94
C ALA A 494 -22.89 41.13 6.60
N ASP A 495 -21.84 40.32 6.61
CA ASP A 495 -21.29 39.63 5.43
C ASP A 495 -21.96 38.27 5.14
N GLY A 496 -23.01 37.91 5.91
CA GLY A 496 -23.71 36.63 5.78
C GLY A 496 -23.04 35.48 6.53
N THR A 497 -21.96 35.72 7.29
CA THR A 497 -21.34 34.68 8.12
C THR A 497 -21.94 34.61 9.53
N TRP A 498 -21.57 33.60 10.31
CA TRP A 498 -22.03 33.41 11.69
C TRP A 498 -20.86 33.53 12.66
N GLU A 499 -20.94 34.47 13.61
CA GLU A 499 -19.94 34.62 14.67
C GLU A 499 -20.34 33.77 15.88
N ARG A 500 -19.39 32.95 16.36
CA ARG A 500 -19.55 32.14 17.58
C ARG A 500 -19.46 33.03 18.81
N ILE A 501 -20.46 32.97 19.69
CA ILE A 501 -20.45 33.67 20.97
C ILE A 501 -19.84 32.70 21.99
N ASN A 502 -18.55 32.89 22.29
CA ASN A 502 -17.82 32.14 23.32
C ASN A 502 -17.55 33.06 24.51
N ASP A 503 -17.63 32.53 25.74
CA ASP A 503 -17.50 33.29 27.01
C ASP A 503 -16.11 33.88 27.30
N HIS A 504 -15.22 34.00 26.31
CA HIS A 504 -13.88 34.59 26.50
C HIS A 504 -13.85 36.13 26.39
N LYS A 505 -14.99 36.79 26.60
CA LYS A 505 -15.08 38.20 26.95
C LYS A 505 -16.00 38.36 28.17
N ALA A 506 -15.57 37.82 29.30
CA ALA A 506 -15.99 38.24 30.63
C ALA A 506 -14.74 38.42 31.48
#